data_AF-A0AA91DKW8-F1
#
_entry.id   AF-A0AA91DKW8-F1
#
_cell.length_a   1.000
_cell.length_b   1.000
_cell.length_c   1.000
_cell.angle_alpha   90.00
_cell.angle_beta   90.00
_cell.angle_gamma   90.00
#
_symmetry.space_group_name_H-M   'P 1'
#
loop_
_entity.id
_entity.type
_entity.pdbx_description
1 polymer ?
#
loop_
_entity_poly.entity_id
_entity_poly.type
_entity_poly.pdbx_seq_one_letter_code
_entity_poly.pdbx_strand_id
1 'polypeptide(L)'
;MNLIACLETDTFNLNVVALHLKNLILYDYPGTDTSNLTDEQFIVAGSRYNRGIERALNEFIDSIKLPPGSQGRQFSEYGRRMLEHRDHISMLLEKV
;
A
#
# COMPACT_ATOMS: atom_id res chain seq x y z
N MET A 1 15.73 23.75 8.33
CA MET A 1 14.93 22.54 8.62
C MET A 1 15.52 21.40 7.79
N ASN A 2 16.00 20.34 8.44
CA ASN A 2 16.63 19.19 7.76
C ASN A 2 15.57 18.11 7.55
N LEU A 3 15.20 17.84 6.30
CA LEU A 3 14.15 16.88 5.96
C LEU A 3 14.44 15.47 6.49
N ILE A 4 15.71 15.07 6.51
CA ILE A 4 16.13 13.74 7.01
C ILE A 4 15.79 13.62 8.49
N ALA A 5 16.15 14.61 9.29
CA ALA A 5 15.83 14.64 10.73
C ALA A 5 14.31 14.68 10.98
N CYS A 6 13.52 15.28 10.09
CA CYS A 6 12.06 15.26 10.21
C CYS A 6 11.49 13.87 9.92
N LEU A 7 12.05 13.11 8.97
CA LEU A 7 11.60 11.75 8.66
C LEU A 7 11.88 10.75 9.79
N GLU A 8 12.78 11.08 10.72
CA GLU A 8 13.05 10.30 11.93
C GLU A 8 12.01 10.56 13.04
N THR A 9 11.14 11.56 12.88
CA THR A 9 10.05 11.85 13.82
C THR A 9 8.78 11.12 13.38
N ASP A 10 8.29 10.18 14.20
CA ASP A 10 7.13 9.33 13.87
C ASP A 10 5.93 10.12 13.34
N THR A 11 5.50 11.18 14.03
CA THR A 11 4.35 11.99 13.59
C THR A 11 4.55 12.59 12.20
N PHE A 12 5.76 13.06 11.87
CA PHE A 12 6.03 13.63 10.55
C PHE A 12 6.11 12.51 9.50
N ASN A 13 6.81 11.43 9.80
CA ASN A 13 6.94 10.27 8.91
C ASN A 13 5.57 9.68 8.55
N LEU A 14 4.73 9.42 9.54
CA LEU A 14 3.39 8.87 9.37
C LEU A 14 2.52 9.76 8.48
N ASN A 15 2.59 11.09 8.64
CA ASN A 15 1.85 12.02 7.79
C ASN A 15 2.34 11.99 6.32
N VAL A 16 3.65 11.95 6.12
CA VAL A 16 4.25 11.88 4.78
C VAL A 16 3.88 10.56 4.08
N VAL A 17 3.99 9.44 4.79
CA VAL A 17 3.65 8.12 4.27
C VAL A 17 2.15 8.02 3.99
N ALA A 18 1.29 8.52 4.89
CA ALA A 18 -0.16 8.53 4.68
C ALA A 18 -0.55 9.35 3.42
N LEU A 19 0.08 10.52 3.22
CA LEU A 19 -0.13 11.31 2.01
C LEU A 19 0.36 10.58 0.75
N HIS A 20 1.52 9.93 0.83
CA HIS A 20 2.05 9.15 -0.28
C HIS A 20 1.12 7.99 -0.66
N LEU A 21 0.67 7.20 0.32
CA LEU A 21 -0.29 6.12 0.11
C LEU A 21 -1.60 6.62 -0.48
N LYS A 22 -2.14 7.74 0.02
CA LYS A 22 -3.33 8.38 -0.54
C LYS A 22 -3.15 8.70 -2.03
N ASN A 23 -2.00 9.25 -2.41
CA ASN A 23 -1.71 9.57 -3.82
C ASN A 23 -1.62 8.30 -4.69
N LEU A 24 -1.02 7.23 -4.18
CA LEU A 24 -0.96 5.95 -4.90
C LEU A 24 -2.36 5.33 -5.08
N ILE A 25 -3.21 5.37 -4.05
CA ILE A 25 -4.59 4.90 -4.13
C ILE A 25 -5.37 5.67 -5.19
N LEU A 26 -5.30 7.01 -5.17
CA LEU A 26 -6.03 7.87 -6.09
C LEU A 26 -5.48 7.82 -7.52
N TYR A 27 -4.22 7.44 -7.70
CA TYR A 27 -3.62 7.21 -9.02
C TYR A 27 -4.29 6.03 -9.75
N ASP A 28 -4.46 4.88 -9.07
CA ASP A 28 -5.06 3.68 -9.66
C ASP A 28 -6.60 3.67 -9.56
N TYR A 29 -7.18 4.32 -8.54
CA TYR A 29 -8.62 4.36 -8.27
C TYR A 29 -9.14 5.79 -8.02
N PRO A 30 -9.27 6.62 -9.07
CA PRO A 30 -9.74 8.00 -8.93
C PRO A 30 -11.13 8.08 -8.29
N GLY A 31 -11.28 8.94 -7.28
CA GLY A 31 -12.55 9.20 -6.60
C GLY A 31 -12.98 8.13 -5.58
N THR A 32 -12.15 7.12 -5.31
CA THR A 32 -12.45 6.13 -4.27
C THR A 32 -12.43 6.75 -2.88
N ASP A 33 -13.22 6.18 -1.96
CA ASP A 33 -13.12 6.49 -0.54
C ASP A 33 -11.81 5.88 0.02
N THR A 34 -10.82 6.73 0.28
CA THR A 34 -9.51 6.29 0.80
C THR A 34 -9.56 5.85 2.26
N SER A 35 -10.67 6.09 2.97
CA SER A 35 -10.88 5.61 4.34
C SER A 35 -11.42 4.18 4.39
N ASN A 36 -12.01 3.70 3.29
CA ASN A 36 -12.64 2.37 3.21
C ASN A 36 -12.26 1.66 1.90
N LEU A 37 -11.07 1.08 1.89
CA LEU A 37 -10.56 0.33 0.74
C LEU A 37 -11.10 -1.10 0.71
N THR A 38 -11.36 -1.60 -0.50
CA THR A 38 -11.52 -3.04 -0.73
C THR A 38 -10.19 -3.77 -0.59
N ASP A 39 -10.21 -5.10 -0.41
CA ASP A 39 -8.99 -5.91 -0.34
C ASP A 39 -8.12 -5.75 -1.60
N GLU A 40 -8.73 -5.66 -2.79
CA GLU A 40 -7.98 -5.41 -4.03
C GLU A 40 -7.26 -4.05 -3.98
N GLN A 41 -7.99 -2.99 -3.64
CA GLN A 41 -7.43 -1.63 -3.56
C GLN A 41 -6.31 -1.56 -2.51
N PHE A 42 -6.51 -2.23 -1.37
CA PHE A 42 -5.50 -2.32 -0.31
C PHE A 42 -4.24 -3.05 -0.78
N ILE A 43 -4.40 -4.21 -1.44
CA ILE A 43 -3.28 -4.97 -1.98
C ILE A 43 -2.56 -4.16 -3.06
N VAL A 44 -3.28 -3.49 -3.97
CA VAL A 44 -2.67 -2.66 -5.00
C VAL A 44 -1.89 -1.51 -4.38
N ALA A 45 -2.47 -0.76 -3.43
CA ALA A 45 -1.80 0.34 -2.76
C ALA A 45 -0.50 -0.11 -2.06
N GLY A 46 -0.55 -1.21 -1.31
CA GLY A 46 0.65 -1.79 -0.71
C GLY A 46 1.69 -2.23 -1.74
N SER A 47 1.24 -2.82 -2.85
CA SER A 47 2.14 -3.26 -3.92
C SER A 47 2.80 -2.08 -4.63
N ARG A 48 2.07 -0.98 -4.83
CA ARG A 48 2.57 0.29 -5.36
C ARG A 48 3.57 0.95 -4.43
N TYR A 49 3.32 0.93 -3.13
CA TYR A 49 4.25 1.47 -2.14
C TYR A 49 5.64 0.80 -2.26
N ASN A 50 5.67 -0.52 -2.51
CA ASN A 50 6.92 -1.26 -2.66
C ASN A 50 7.51 -1.25 -4.08
N ARG A 51 6.69 -1.13 -5.13
CA ARG A 51 7.13 -1.34 -6.54
C ARG A 51 7.00 -0.11 -7.45
N GLY A 52 6.40 0.97 -6.97
CA GLY A 52 6.15 2.17 -7.75
C GLY A 52 5.05 2.03 -8.81
N ILE A 53 4.95 3.04 -9.66
CA ILE A 53 3.86 3.22 -10.63
C ILE A 53 4.17 2.70 -12.05
N GLU A 54 5.37 2.16 -12.28
CA GLU A 54 5.85 1.79 -13.63
C GLU A 54 5.05 0.66 -14.28
N ARG A 55 4.59 -0.32 -13.48
CA ARG A 55 3.73 -1.42 -13.97
C ARG A 55 2.29 -0.96 -14.16
N ALA A 56 1.59 -1.55 -15.12
CA ALA A 56 0.20 -1.20 -15.35
C ALA A 56 -0.70 -1.77 -14.23
N LEU A 57 -1.79 -1.07 -13.89
CA LEU A 57 -2.72 -1.49 -12.83
C LEU A 57 -3.26 -2.90 -13.06
N ASN A 58 -3.62 -3.22 -14.31
CA ASN A 58 -4.13 -4.53 -14.68
C ASN A 58 -3.14 -5.66 -14.36
N GLU A 59 -1.83 -5.42 -14.45
CA GLU A 59 -0.84 -6.44 -14.06
C GLU A 59 -0.91 -6.78 -12.56
N PHE A 60 -1.25 -5.81 -11.69
CA PHE A 60 -1.48 -6.09 -10.27
C PHE A 60 -2.81 -6.81 -10.05
N ILE A 61 -3.88 -6.36 -10.71
CA ILE A 61 -5.20 -7.00 -10.61
C ILE A 61 -5.14 -8.46 -11.08
N ASP A 62 -4.45 -8.72 -12.18
CA ASP A 62 -4.25 -10.08 -12.69
C ASP A 62 -3.33 -10.87 -11.76
N SER A 63 -2.26 -10.24 -11.27
CA SER A 63 -1.37 -10.83 -10.27
C SER A 63 -2.14 -11.33 -9.05
N ILE A 64 -3.13 -10.57 -8.55
CA ILE A 64 -3.94 -10.92 -7.35
C ILE A 64 -4.64 -12.27 -7.53
N LYS A 65 -5.15 -12.54 -8.72
CA LYS A 65 -5.93 -13.74 -9.08
C LYS A 65 -5.08 -14.99 -9.29
N LEU A 66 -3.75 -14.84 -9.43
CA LEU A 66 -2.86 -15.96 -9.70
C LEU A 66 -2.69 -16.88 -8.48
N PRO A 67 -2.67 -18.21 -8.69
CA PRO A 67 -2.42 -19.17 -7.61
C PRO A 67 -0.96 -19.14 -7.16
N PRO A 68 -0.66 -19.51 -5.90
CA PRO A 68 0.70 -19.60 -5.39
C PRO A 68 1.64 -20.38 -6.34
N GLY A 69 2.83 -19.83 -6.58
CA GLY A 69 3.84 -20.40 -7.48
C GLY A 69 3.74 -19.95 -8.96
N SER A 70 2.66 -19.29 -9.38
CA SER A 70 2.55 -18.76 -10.74
C SER A 70 3.45 -17.55 -11.00
N GLN A 71 4.03 -17.49 -12.20
CA GLN A 71 4.74 -16.31 -12.69
C GLN A 71 3.81 -15.10 -12.77
N GLY A 72 4.26 -13.95 -12.25
CA GLY A 72 3.49 -12.71 -12.19
C GLY A 72 2.80 -12.52 -10.84
N ARG A 73 2.65 -13.57 -10.02
CA ARG A 73 2.04 -13.46 -8.70
C ARG A 73 2.85 -12.58 -7.75
N GLN A 74 4.16 -12.49 -7.95
CA GLN A 74 5.07 -11.68 -7.14
C GLN A 74 4.73 -10.18 -7.20
N PHE A 75 4.05 -9.69 -8.24
CA PHE A 75 3.75 -8.26 -8.36
C PHE A 75 2.89 -7.74 -7.21
N SER A 76 1.92 -8.54 -6.75
CA SER A 76 1.03 -8.19 -5.63
C SER A 76 1.42 -8.83 -4.29
N GLU A 77 2.60 -9.45 -4.18
CA GLU A 77 3.03 -10.20 -2.98
C GLU A 77 3.10 -9.31 -1.73
N TYR A 78 3.67 -8.11 -1.86
CA TYR A 78 3.84 -7.20 -0.72
C TYR A 78 2.48 -6.75 -0.17
N GLY A 79 1.57 -6.32 -1.06
CA GLY A 79 0.22 -5.94 -0.66
C GLY A 79 -0.57 -7.07 0.01
N ARG A 80 -0.42 -8.33 -0.45
CA ARG A 80 -1.04 -9.49 0.23
C ARG A 80 -0.51 -9.66 1.65
N ARG A 81 0.82 -9.57 1.82
CA ARG A 81 1.43 -9.67 3.16
C ARG A 81 0.95 -8.54 4.07
N MET A 82 0.78 -7.33 3.56
CA MET A 82 0.16 -6.24 4.33
C MET A 82 -1.27 -6.57 4.74
N LEU A 83 -2.09 -7.09 3.82
CA LEU A 83 -3.48 -7.46 4.10
C LEU A 83 -3.56 -8.54 5.18
N GLU A 84 -2.70 -9.57 5.10
CA GLU A 84 -2.59 -10.64 6.11
C GLU A 84 -2.25 -10.13 7.52
N HIS A 85 -1.52 -9.01 7.62
CA HIS A 85 -1.12 -8.42 8.91
C HIS A 85 -1.94 -7.20 9.30
N ARG A 86 -3.01 -6.88 8.56
CA ARG A 86 -3.81 -5.65 8.75
C ARG A 86 -4.26 -5.48 10.20
N ASP A 87 -4.84 -6.51 10.80
CA ASP A 87 -5.36 -6.45 12.17
C ASP A 87 -4.23 -6.24 13.19
N HIS A 88 -3.09 -6.89 12.98
CA HIS A 88 -1.92 -6.72 13.82
C HIS A 88 -1.39 -5.28 13.79
N ILE A 89 -1.29 -4.69 12.59
CA ILE A 89 -0.85 -3.30 12.43
C ILE A 89 -1.85 -2.32 13.06
N SER A 90 -3.16 -2.55 12.89
CA SER A 90 -4.19 -1.71 13.53
C SER A 90 -4.02 -1.68 15.06
N MET A 91 -3.77 -2.83 15.69
CA MET A 91 -3.50 -2.90 17.14
C MET A 91 -2.22 -2.17 17.57
N LEU A 92 -1.22 -2.05 16.69
CA LEU A 92 -0.01 -1.28 16.99
C LEU A 92 -0.28 0.22 16.92
N LEU A 93 -1.06 0.66 15.94
CA LEU A 93 -1.42 2.08 15.76
C LEU A 93 -2.27 2.64 16.90
N GLU A 94 -3.11 1.80 17.54
CA GLU A 94 -3.88 2.20 18.73
C GLU A 94 -3.00 2.52 19.95
N LYS A 95 -1.72 2.16 19.93
CA LYS A 95 -0.76 2.35 21.04
C LYS A 95 0.13 3.59 20.86
N VAL A 96 0.03 4.26 19.72
CA VAL A 96 0.80 5.46 19.36
C VAL A 96 -0.06 6.69 19.61
#